data_AF-A0A402BVR3-F1
#
_entry.id   AF-A0A402BVR3-F1
#
_cell.length_a   1.000
_cell.length_b   1.000
_cell.length_c   1.000
_cell.angle_alpha   90.00
_cell.angle_beta   90.00
_cell.angle_gamma   90.00
#
_symmetry.space_group_name_H-M   'P 1'
#
loop_
_entity.id
_entity.type
_entity.pdbx_description
1 polymer ?
#
loop_
_entity_poly.entity_id
_entity_poly.type
_entity_poly.pdbx_seq_one_letter_code
_entity_poly.pdbx_strand_id
1 'polypeptide(L)'
;MLQMNNRQPLTSRHLRNTVSPLPQTPIRGLKIRLNRSELRLTLLERKIQQHELQVAVAIEACLKKIDDRMNVFCAQQKSECMVKLNGLLHTKHLSGNVDMAKLFNVNAFAELEEELKQMVQAQLNDLFGIKSVEIAALHPPVIDKTGMISLGKAIAECRRTLLITDTMFQAGNKAWQQSLESAQLAKPMQHLFGKIELASIFFEAIDCMPQKQFIQSRQQLRDRLTGIIDNSSRRLLTGFCAAVAQIFYQIYDDSFAGRFAQQRVLLLEQLQATKRIHLSHPSPCITKQAG
;
A
#
# COMPACT_ATOMS: atom_id res chain seq x y z
N MET A 1 14.84 -5.60 -44.83
CA MET A 1 14.48 -4.42 -45.65
C MET A 1 13.44 -3.60 -44.89
N LEU A 2 13.87 -2.48 -44.32
CA LEU A 2 13.21 -1.17 -44.32
C LEU A 2 14.08 -0.26 -43.45
N GLN A 3 14.65 0.75 -44.11
CA GLN A 3 15.54 1.75 -43.56
C GLN A 3 14.76 2.97 -43.05
N MET A 4 15.50 3.78 -42.29
CA MET A 4 15.29 5.18 -41.91
C MET A 4 14.38 5.37 -40.68
N ASN A 5 14.75 6.18 -39.67
CA ASN A 5 15.47 7.44 -39.79
C ASN A 5 16.21 7.85 -38.50
N ASN A 6 17.28 8.62 -38.71
CA ASN A 6 18.12 9.33 -37.75
C ASN A 6 17.32 10.19 -36.75
N ARG A 7 17.83 10.30 -35.51
CA ARG A 7 17.93 11.59 -34.79
C ARG A 7 18.99 11.55 -33.69
N GLN A 8 19.88 12.53 -33.80
CA GLN A 8 21.03 12.89 -32.97
C GLN A 8 20.67 13.32 -31.53
N PRO A 9 21.67 13.39 -30.62
CA PRO A 9 21.49 13.72 -29.21
C PRO A 9 21.24 15.22 -29.00
N LEU A 10 20.21 15.55 -28.22
CA LEU A 10 19.94 16.92 -27.79
C LEU A 10 20.79 17.25 -26.56
N THR A 11 21.90 17.93 -26.80
CA THR A 11 22.53 18.84 -25.85
C THR A 11 21.62 20.05 -25.66
N SER A 12 21.17 20.29 -24.42
CA SER A 12 20.42 21.49 -24.05
C SER A 12 20.85 21.93 -22.65
N ARG A 13 22.00 22.61 -22.60
CA ARG A 13 22.24 23.64 -21.58
C ARG A 13 21.14 24.68 -21.73
N HIS A 14 20.21 24.77 -20.78
CA HIS A 14 19.49 26.00 -20.37
C HIS A 14 18.47 25.69 -19.28
N LEU A 15 18.94 25.46 -18.04
CA LEU A 15 18.17 25.82 -16.86
C LEU A 15 18.66 27.21 -16.43
N ARG A 16 18.18 28.22 -17.15
CA ARG A 16 18.20 29.60 -16.68
C ARG A 16 17.24 29.67 -15.49
N ASN A 17 17.76 30.15 -14.37
CA ASN A 17 17.03 30.64 -13.22
C ASN A 17 15.72 31.35 -13.62
N THR A 18 14.58 30.67 -13.46
CA THR A 18 13.27 31.30 -13.44
C THR A 18 12.98 31.73 -12.01
N VAL A 19 13.62 32.83 -11.61
CA VAL A 19 13.14 33.66 -10.51
C VAL A 19 11.79 34.22 -10.98
N SER A 20 10.70 33.75 -10.39
CA SER A 20 9.38 34.33 -10.60
C SER A 20 9.45 35.83 -10.30
N PRO A 21 8.99 36.71 -11.19
CA PRO A 21 8.95 38.14 -10.89
C PRO A 21 7.95 38.38 -9.76
N LEU A 22 8.41 39.09 -8.73
CA LEU A 22 7.56 39.58 -7.64
C LEU A 22 6.39 40.40 -8.21
N PRO A 23 5.17 40.31 -7.64
CA PRO A 23 4.07 41.19 -8.00
C PRO A 23 4.43 42.63 -7.60
N GLN A 24 4.52 43.53 -8.58
CA GLN A 24 4.66 44.96 -8.34
C GLN A 24 3.28 45.57 -8.11
N THR A 25 2.87 45.73 -6.86
CA THR A 25 1.75 46.61 -6.52
C THR A 25 2.22 48.07 -6.49
N PRO A 26 1.55 49.01 -7.16
CA PRO A 26 1.94 50.41 -7.15
C PRO A 26 1.43 51.07 -5.87
N ILE A 27 2.24 51.07 -4.81
CA ILE A 27 1.96 51.86 -3.62
C ILE A 27 2.74 53.18 -3.74
N ARG A 28 2.01 54.25 -4.05
CA ARG A 28 2.48 55.64 -3.95
C ARG A 28 3.09 55.88 -2.56
N GLY A 29 4.34 56.34 -2.54
CA GLY A 29 4.78 57.37 -1.60
C GLY A 29 5.18 56.99 -0.16
N LEU A 30 5.17 55.72 0.25
CA LEU A 30 5.79 55.30 1.50
C LEU A 30 7.03 54.46 1.21
N LYS A 31 8.22 55.08 1.33
CA LYS A 31 9.48 54.34 1.46
C LYS A 31 9.43 53.58 2.79
N ILE A 32 8.76 52.43 2.80
CA ILE A 32 8.88 51.45 3.88
C ILE A 32 10.33 50.96 3.81
N ARG A 33 11.23 51.61 4.55
CA ARG A 33 12.54 51.05 4.87
C ARG A 33 12.27 49.87 5.80
N LEU A 34 11.96 48.71 5.22
CA LEU A 34 11.96 47.45 5.94
C LEU A 34 13.32 47.34 6.62
N ASN A 35 13.30 47.19 7.94
CA ASN A 35 14.53 46.99 8.70
C ASN A 35 15.22 45.73 8.13
N ARG A 36 16.55 45.77 7.95
CA ARG A 36 17.32 44.66 7.37
C ARG A 36 17.04 43.34 8.10
N SER A 37 16.74 43.40 9.40
CA SER A 37 16.37 42.25 10.22
C SER A 37 14.95 41.73 9.94
N GLU A 38 13.99 42.61 9.59
CA GLU A 38 12.63 42.20 9.17
C GLU A 38 12.68 41.49 7.82
N LEU A 39 13.43 42.05 6.86
CA LEU A 39 13.63 41.40 5.56
C LEU A 39 14.29 40.02 5.71
N ARG A 40 15.29 39.89 6.58
CA ARG A 40 15.94 38.61 6.87
C ARG A 40 14.98 37.60 7.49
N LEU A 41 14.11 38.04 8.41
CA LEU A 41 13.09 37.18 9.01
C LEU A 41 12.10 36.67 7.96
N THR A 42 11.57 37.56 7.11
CA THR A 42 10.64 37.15 6.04
C THR A 42 11.29 36.19 5.04
N LEU A 43 12.57 36.41 4.69
CA LEU A 43 13.32 35.49 3.83
C LEU A 43 13.55 34.13 4.50
N LEU A 44 13.83 34.10 5.80
CA LEU A 44 13.97 32.87 6.57
C LEU A 44 12.65 32.10 6.63
N GLU A 45 11.53 32.76 6.91
CA GLU A 45 10.20 32.14 6.94
C GLU A 45 9.82 31.53 5.59
N ARG A 46 10.07 32.25 4.49
CA ARG A 46 9.89 31.69 3.13
C ARG A 46 10.77 30.48 2.88
N LYS A 47 12.01 30.50 3.36
CA LYS A 47 12.93 29.36 3.22
C LYS A 47 12.46 28.14 4.00
N ILE A 48 11.96 28.33 5.23
CA ILE A 48 11.36 27.27 6.04
C ILE A 48 10.17 26.65 5.30
N GLN A 49 9.22 27.49 4.86
CA GLN A 49 8.04 27.05 4.12
C GLN A 49 8.39 26.29 2.84
N GLN A 50 9.41 26.76 2.10
CA GLN A 50 9.87 26.07 0.89
C GLN A 50 10.43 24.68 1.20
N HIS A 51 11.22 24.54 2.27
CA HIS A 51 11.75 23.24 2.66
C HIS A 51 10.65 22.30 3.20
N GLU A 52 9.72 22.80 4.02
CA GLU A 52 8.58 22.00 4.50
C GLU A 52 7.74 21.49 3.33
N LEU A 53 7.48 22.34 2.34
CA LEU A 53 6.75 21.95 1.13
C LEU A 53 7.52 20.88 0.33
N GLN A 54 8.84 21.02 0.19
CA GLN A 54 9.67 20.02 -0.50
C GLN A 54 9.61 18.66 0.20
N VAL A 55 9.66 18.64 1.54
CA VAL A 55 9.53 17.42 2.34
C VAL A 55 8.14 16.80 2.15
N ALA A 56 7.08 17.60 2.25
CA ALA A 56 5.70 17.11 2.06
C ALA A 56 5.50 16.48 0.67
N VAL A 57 5.97 17.14 -0.40
CA VAL A 57 5.88 16.62 -1.77
C VAL A 57 6.68 15.32 -1.92
N ALA A 58 7.85 15.22 -1.31
CA ALA A 58 8.66 14.00 -1.34
C ALA A 58 7.98 12.85 -0.60
N ILE A 59 7.35 13.11 0.55
CA ILE A 59 6.55 12.13 1.29
C ILE A 59 5.41 11.65 0.39
N GLU A 60 4.59 12.54 -0.15
CA GLU A 60 3.46 12.16 -1.03
C GLU A 60 3.90 11.32 -2.22
N ALA A 61 5.00 11.71 -2.89
CA ALA A 61 5.56 10.95 -4.00
C ALA A 61 6.06 9.55 -3.57
N CYS A 62 6.68 9.45 -2.38
CA CYS A 62 7.13 8.19 -1.82
C CYS A 62 5.94 7.28 -1.48
N LEU A 63 4.94 7.81 -0.78
CA LEU A 63 3.73 7.08 -0.41
C LEU A 63 2.98 6.56 -1.63
N LYS A 64 2.89 7.36 -2.70
CA LYS A 64 2.28 6.92 -3.96
C LYS A 64 3.03 5.75 -4.59
N LYS A 65 4.37 5.81 -4.64
CA LYS A 65 5.18 4.70 -5.18
C LYS A 65 5.01 3.42 -4.35
N ILE A 66 4.92 3.55 -3.02
CA ILE A 66 4.66 2.42 -2.12
C ILE A 66 3.29 1.82 -2.39
N ASP A 67 2.24 2.65 -2.52
CA ASP A 67 0.89 2.21 -2.83
C ASP A 67 0.82 1.47 -4.18
N ASP A 68 1.39 2.06 -5.24
CA ASP A 68 1.47 1.44 -6.57
C ASP A 68 2.16 0.07 -6.50
N ARG A 69 3.29 -0.02 -5.79
CA ARG A 69 4.03 -1.28 -5.64
C ARG A 69 3.25 -2.32 -4.83
N MET A 70 2.54 -1.88 -3.79
CA MET A 70 1.67 -2.73 -2.98
C MET A 70 0.53 -3.31 -3.81
N ASN A 71 -0.11 -2.48 -4.63
CA ASN A 71 -1.21 -2.90 -5.50
C ASN A 71 -0.76 -3.97 -6.50
N VAL A 72 0.41 -3.80 -7.11
CA VAL A 72 1.01 -4.81 -8.00
C VAL A 72 1.29 -6.11 -7.26
N PHE A 73 1.91 -6.03 -6.08
CA PHE A 73 2.19 -7.21 -5.25
C PHE A 73 0.90 -7.95 -4.86
N CYS A 74 -0.14 -7.22 -4.45
CA CYS A 74 -1.44 -7.80 -4.09
C CYS A 74 -2.07 -8.55 -5.27
N ALA A 75 -2.08 -7.93 -6.44
CA ALA A 75 -2.65 -8.55 -7.64
C ALA A 75 -1.91 -9.84 -8.02
N GLN A 76 -0.58 -9.82 -7.95
CA GLN A 76 0.25 -10.99 -8.21
C GLN A 76 0.01 -12.10 -7.19
N GLN A 77 0.04 -11.78 -5.89
CA GLN A 77 -0.22 -12.76 -4.83
C GLN A 77 -1.61 -13.38 -4.93
N LYS A 78 -2.65 -12.59 -5.23
CA LYS A 78 -3.99 -13.12 -5.48
C LYS A 78 -3.97 -14.11 -6.63
N SER A 79 -3.39 -13.74 -7.76
CA SER A 79 -3.31 -14.60 -8.95
C SER A 79 -2.61 -15.92 -8.64
N GLU A 80 -1.42 -15.88 -8.04
CA GLU A 80 -0.64 -17.06 -7.67
C GLU A 80 -1.39 -17.96 -6.69
N CYS A 81 -1.98 -17.38 -5.64
CA CYS A 81 -2.75 -18.14 -4.66
C CYS A 81 -3.99 -18.78 -5.28
N MET A 82 -4.67 -18.14 -6.24
CA MET A 82 -5.83 -18.74 -6.93
C MET A 82 -5.44 -19.94 -7.80
N VAL A 83 -4.32 -19.86 -8.51
CA VAL A 83 -3.80 -21.00 -9.29
C VAL A 83 -3.54 -22.19 -8.38
N LYS A 84 -2.90 -21.95 -7.23
CA LYS A 84 -2.57 -22.98 -6.25
C LYS A 84 -3.80 -23.55 -5.55
N LEU A 85 -4.80 -22.72 -5.22
CA LEU A 85 -6.06 -23.15 -4.60
C LEU A 85 -6.79 -24.19 -5.44
N ASN A 86 -6.84 -23.99 -6.76
CA ASN A 86 -7.46 -24.95 -7.68
C ASN A 86 -6.78 -26.32 -7.60
N GLY A 87 -5.44 -26.35 -7.64
CA GLY A 87 -4.67 -27.58 -7.51
C GLY A 87 -4.90 -28.27 -6.16
N LEU A 88 -5.05 -27.50 -5.09
CA LEU A 88 -5.32 -28.02 -3.76
C LEU A 88 -6.71 -28.64 -3.63
N LEU A 89 -7.75 -28.12 -4.27
CA LEU A 89 -9.10 -28.72 -4.15
C LEU A 89 -9.23 -30.07 -4.84
N HIS A 90 -8.37 -30.38 -5.81
CA HIS A 90 -8.36 -31.66 -6.51
C HIS A 90 -7.49 -32.74 -5.84
N THR A 91 -6.67 -32.40 -4.84
CA THR A 91 -5.84 -33.39 -4.16
C THR A 91 -6.63 -34.17 -3.09
N LYS A 92 -6.50 -35.50 -3.13
CA LYS A 92 -7.16 -36.42 -2.18
C LYS A 92 -6.51 -36.43 -0.77
N HIS A 93 -5.43 -35.69 -0.56
CA HIS A 93 -4.74 -35.62 0.74
C HIS A 93 -5.46 -34.70 1.73
N LEU A 94 -5.59 -35.14 2.99
CA LEU A 94 -6.41 -34.49 4.02
C LEU A 94 -5.64 -33.58 5.00
N SER A 95 -4.34 -33.32 4.80
CA SER A 95 -3.52 -32.60 5.79
C SER A 95 -3.54 -31.06 5.62
N GLY A 96 -4.31 -30.36 6.45
CA GLY A 96 -4.51 -28.90 6.34
C GLY A 96 -3.28 -28.00 6.58
N ASN A 97 -2.29 -28.41 7.38
CA ASN A 97 -1.12 -27.57 7.69
C ASN A 97 -0.09 -27.48 6.54
N VAL A 98 0.07 -28.57 5.78
CA VAL A 98 1.02 -28.65 4.65
C VAL A 98 0.55 -27.82 3.47
N ASP A 99 -0.75 -27.54 3.38
CA ASP A 99 -1.36 -26.85 2.25
C ASP A 99 -1.29 -25.32 2.35
N MET A 100 -1.23 -24.78 3.57
CA MET A 100 -1.10 -23.35 3.79
C MET A 100 0.27 -22.81 3.38
N ALA A 101 1.34 -23.57 3.65
CA ALA A 101 2.69 -23.25 3.17
C ALA A 101 2.81 -23.34 1.65
N LYS A 102 1.97 -24.17 1.00
CA LYS A 102 1.90 -24.22 -0.47
C LYS A 102 1.21 -22.99 -1.03
N LEU A 103 0.12 -22.54 -0.39
CA LEU A 103 -0.66 -21.36 -0.81
C LEU A 103 0.15 -20.07 -0.67
N PHE A 104 0.69 -19.80 0.51
CA PHE A 104 1.39 -18.56 0.80
C PHE A 104 2.90 -18.76 0.84
N ASN A 105 3.61 -17.98 0.03
CA ASN A 105 5.03 -17.79 0.22
C ASN A 105 5.24 -16.78 1.36
N VAL A 106 5.58 -17.28 2.55
CA VAL A 106 5.83 -16.45 3.74
C VAL A 106 6.98 -15.46 3.50
N ASN A 107 7.93 -15.81 2.63
CA ASN A 107 9.08 -14.97 2.32
C ASN A 107 8.71 -13.79 1.40
N ALA A 108 7.63 -13.89 0.61
CA ALA A 108 7.26 -12.85 -0.35
C ALA A 108 6.89 -11.52 0.34
N PHE A 109 6.29 -11.57 1.53
CA PHE A 109 6.01 -10.36 2.31
C PHE A 109 7.27 -9.73 2.91
N ALA A 110 8.27 -10.55 3.29
CA ALA A 110 9.55 -10.06 3.78
C ALA A 110 10.37 -9.42 2.64
N GLU A 111 10.36 -10.03 1.45
CA GLU A 111 10.97 -9.47 0.24
C GLU A 111 10.34 -8.13 -0.14
N LEU A 112 9.01 -8.03 -0.09
CA LEU A 112 8.30 -6.77 -0.32
C LEU A 112 8.67 -5.71 0.71
N GLU A 113 8.73 -6.07 1.99
CA GLU A 113 9.12 -5.16 3.06
C GLU A 113 10.51 -4.55 2.80
N GLU A 114 11.46 -5.39 2.40
CA GLU A 114 12.83 -4.97 2.09
C GLU A 114 12.88 -4.05 0.85
N GLU A 115 12.13 -4.39 -0.20
CA GLU A 115 12.03 -3.55 -1.40
C GLU A 115 11.45 -2.17 -1.08
N LEU A 116 10.40 -2.11 -0.26
CA LEU A 116 9.81 -0.83 0.18
C LEU A 116 10.79 -0.01 1.03
N LYS A 117 11.55 -0.65 1.93
CA LYS A 117 12.61 0.04 2.69
C LYS A 117 13.65 0.65 1.77
N GLN A 118 14.08 -0.07 0.74
CA GLN A 118 15.04 0.46 -0.25
C GLN A 118 14.48 1.64 -1.03
N MET A 119 13.18 1.61 -1.39
CA MET A 119 12.52 2.74 -2.04
C MET A 119 12.50 3.99 -1.16
N VAL A 120 12.20 3.83 0.13
CA VAL A 120 12.21 4.92 1.11
C VAL A 120 13.63 5.47 1.27
N GLN A 121 14.63 4.59 1.41
CA GLN A 121 16.03 4.96 1.55
C GLN A 121 16.53 5.76 0.34
N ALA A 122 16.15 5.37 -0.87
CA ALA A 122 16.49 6.12 -2.08
C ALA A 122 15.92 7.54 -2.05
N GLN A 123 14.64 7.71 -1.66
CA GLN A 123 14.04 9.05 -1.55
C GLN A 123 14.68 9.90 -0.44
N LEU A 124 15.05 9.30 0.69
CA LEU A 124 15.77 10.00 1.75
C LEU A 124 17.16 10.44 1.31
N ASN A 125 17.87 9.61 0.55
CA ASN A 125 19.17 9.96 -0.02
C ASN A 125 19.03 11.10 -1.05
N ASP A 126 18.01 11.07 -1.90
CA ASP A 126 17.76 12.12 -2.90
C ASP A 126 17.46 13.48 -2.25
N LEU A 127 16.66 13.49 -1.18
CA LEU A 127 16.22 14.73 -0.52
C LEU A 127 17.24 15.28 0.49
N PHE A 128 17.85 14.40 1.28
CA PHE A 128 18.69 14.79 2.43
C PHE A 128 20.16 14.39 2.28
N GLY A 129 20.54 13.63 1.24
CA GLY A 129 21.90 13.11 1.07
C GLY A 129 22.26 11.99 2.05
N ILE A 130 21.27 11.39 2.71
CA ILE A 130 21.48 10.36 3.74
C ILE A 130 21.49 8.97 3.10
N LYS A 131 22.65 8.31 3.15
CA LYS A 131 22.87 7.01 2.51
C LYS A 131 22.31 5.81 3.28
N SER A 132 22.15 5.94 4.58
CA SER A 132 21.60 4.88 5.42
C SER A 132 20.88 5.50 6.60
N VAL A 133 19.60 5.18 6.74
CA VAL A 133 18.83 5.38 7.96
C VAL A 133 18.41 3.98 8.38
N GLU A 134 18.66 3.62 9.64
CA GLU A 134 17.94 2.49 10.21
C GLU A 134 16.46 2.90 10.22
N ILE A 135 15.72 2.43 9.22
CA ILE A 135 14.26 2.43 9.21
C ILE A 135 13.86 1.40 10.29
N ALA A 136 14.10 1.77 11.54
CA ALA A 136 14.00 0.91 12.69
C ALA A 136 12.54 0.48 12.84
N ALA A 137 12.33 -0.83 12.73
CA ALA A 137 11.11 -1.52 13.09
C ALA A 137 9.81 -0.98 12.46
N LEU A 138 9.75 -0.92 11.13
CA LEU A 138 8.51 -1.33 10.48
C LEU A 138 8.16 -2.69 11.07
N HIS A 139 7.12 -2.72 11.90
CA HIS A 139 6.80 -3.94 12.63
C HIS A 139 6.63 -5.05 11.60
N PRO A 140 7.27 -6.21 11.80
CA PRO A 140 7.26 -7.26 10.80
C PRO A 140 5.80 -7.54 10.43
N PRO A 141 5.48 -7.76 9.14
CA PRO A 141 4.14 -8.03 8.70
C PRO A 141 3.55 -9.11 9.60
N VAL A 142 2.59 -8.72 10.44
CA VAL A 142 1.79 -9.69 11.17
C VAL A 142 0.80 -10.21 10.14
N ILE A 143 1.28 -11.10 9.27
CA ILE A 143 0.43 -11.97 8.45
C ILE A 143 -0.62 -12.49 9.42
N ASP A 144 -1.89 -12.38 9.03
CA ASP A 144 -3.01 -12.79 9.87
C ASP A 144 -2.96 -14.31 10.10
N LYS A 145 -2.19 -14.73 11.11
CA LYS A 145 -1.98 -16.14 11.45
C LYS A 145 -3.30 -16.82 11.78
N THR A 146 -4.20 -16.10 12.44
CA THR A 146 -5.54 -16.59 12.77
C THR A 146 -6.37 -16.80 11.51
N GLY A 147 -6.39 -15.82 10.61
CA GLY A 147 -7.02 -15.94 9.29
C GLY A 147 -6.48 -17.12 8.49
N MET A 148 -5.16 -17.30 8.49
CA MET A 148 -4.47 -18.41 7.81
C MET A 148 -4.84 -19.79 8.39
N ILE A 149 -4.87 -19.92 9.71
CA ILE A 149 -5.30 -21.16 10.37
C ILE A 149 -6.77 -21.46 10.02
N SER A 150 -7.63 -20.44 10.02
CA SER A 150 -9.04 -20.59 9.68
C SER A 150 -9.23 -21.02 8.21
N LEU A 151 -8.41 -20.50 7.29
CA LEU A 151 -8.43 -20.89 5.88
C LEU A 151 -7.99 -22.35 5.71
N GLY A 152 -6.96 -22.80 6.42
CA GLY A 152 -6.52 -24.20 6.39
C GLY A 152 -7.62 -25.16 6.86
N LYS A 153 -8.36 -24.79 7.91
CA LYS A 153 -9.54 -25.56 8.37
C LYS A 153 -10.65 -25.59 7.31
N ALA A 154 -10.94 -24.44 6.69
CA ALA A 154 -11.96 -24.34 5.65
C ALA A 154 -11.63 -25.17 4.41
N ILE A 155 -10.35 -25.20 3.99
CA ILE A 155 -9.89 -26.04 2.87
C ILE A 155 -10.11 -27.53 3.19
N ALA A 156 -9.71 -27.95 4.40
CA ALA A 156 -9.88 -29.33 4.83
C ALA A 156 -11.35 -29.75 4.88
N GLU A 157 -12.22 -28.86 5.37
CA GLU A 157 -13.67 -29.06 5.40
C GLU A 157 -14.25 -29.16 3.99
N CYS A 158 -13.93 -28.21 3.11
CA CYS A 158 -14.40 -28.24 1.71
C CYS A 158 -14.00 -29.55 1.01
N ARG A 159 -12.75 -30.00 1.17
CA ARG A 159 -12.31 -31.28 0.58
C ARG A 159 -13.10 -32.48 1.12
N ARG A 160 -13.37 -32.53 2.43
CA ARG A 160 -14.18 -33.60 3.03
C ARG A 160 -15.59 -33.59 2.46
N THR A 161 -16.21 -32.42 2.38
CA THR A 161 -17.55 -32.26 1.81
C THR A 161 -17.58 -32.73 0.36
N LEU A 162 -16.62 -32.31 -0.46
CA LEU A 162 -16.53 -32.73 -1.86
C LEU A 162 -16.33 -34.24 -2.01
N LEU A 163 -15.44 -34.83 -1.20
CA LEU A 163 -15.20 -36.27 -1.20
C LEU A 163 -16.46 -37.06 -0.80
N ILE A 164 -17.14 -36.64 0.27
CA ILE A 164 -18.37 -37.28 0.74
C ILE A 164 -19.46 -37.17 -0.33
N THR A 165 -19.63 -35.98 -0.91
CA THR A 165 -20.66 -35.72 -1.93
C THR A 165 -20.42 -36.57 -3.18
N ASP A 166 -19.19 -36.64 -3.67
CA ASP A 166 -18.82 -37.49 -4.82
C ASP A 166 -19.00 -38.98 -4.52
N THR A 167 -18.57 -39.42 -3.33
CA THR A 167 -18.73 -40.83 -2.90
C THR A 167 -20.19 -41.22 -2.77
N MET A 168 -21.03 -40.37 -2.18
CA MET A 168 -22.46 -40.62 -2.02
C MET A 168 -23.20 -40.61 -3.36
N PHE A 169 -22.81 -39.71 -4.28
CA PHE A 169 -23.34 -39.69 -5.64
C PHE A 169 -23.05 -41.02 -6.37
N GLN A 170 -21.80 -41.48 -6.33
CA GLN A 170 -21.40 -42.75 -6.94
C GLN A 170 -22.07 -43.96 -6.27
N ALA A 171 -22.13 -43.98 -4.94
CA ALA A 171 -22.76 -45.04 -4.17
C ALA A 171 -24.28 -45.13 -4.47
N GLY A 172 -24.97 -44.00 -4.56
CA GLY A 172 -26.40 -43.94 -4.90
C GLY A 172 -26.69 -44.49 -6.30
N ASN A 173 -25.90 -44.09 -7.31
CA ASN A 173 -26.05 -44.61 -8.67
C ASN A 173 -25.74 -46.11 -8.74
N LYS A 174 -24.73 -46.58 -8.01
CA LYS A 174 -24.41 -48.01 -7.93
C LYS A 174 -25.51 -48.82 -7.25
N ALA A 175 -26.06 -48.33 -6.14
CA ALA A 175 -27.16 -48.98 -5.43
C ALA A 175 -28.43 -49.07 -6.30
N TRP A 176 -28.71 -48.03 -7.09
CA TRP A 176 -29.79 -48.04 -8.09
C TRP A 176 -29.56 -49.12 -9.16
N GLN A 177 -28.37 -49.18 -9.75
CA GLN A 177 -28.02 -50.21 -10.75
C GLN A 177 -28.15 -51.62 -10.18
N GLN A 178 -27.63 -51.86 -8.98
CA GLN A 178 -27.75 -53.17 -8.29
C GLN A 178 -29.22 -53.53 -8.00
N SER A 179 -30.04 -52.56 -7.64
CA SER A 179 -31.48 -52.77 -7.41
C SER A 179 -32.21 -53.14 -8.70
N LEU A 180 -31.89 -52.49 -9.82
CA LEU A 180 -32.45 -52.80 -11.14
C LEU A 180 -32.06 -54.20 -11.65
N GLU A 181 -30.81 -54.62 -11.41
CA GLU A 181 -30.34 -55.97 -11.72
C GLU A 181 -31.10 -57.03 -10.90
N SER A 182 -31.42 -56.71 -9.65
CA SER A 182 -32.14 -57.59 -8.72
C SER A 182 -33.66 -57.66 -8.98
N ALA A 183 -34.22 -56.66 -9.67
CA ALA A 183 -35.68 -56.49 -9.84
C ALA A 183 -36.34 -57.45 -10.85
N GLN A 184 -35.59 -58.42 -11.42
CA GLN A 184 -36.08 -59.40 -12.42
C GLN A 184 -36.80 -58.76 -13.64
N LEU A 185 -36.47 -57.51 -13.96
CA LEU A 185 -37.03 -56.80 -15.11
C LEU A 185 -36.50 -57.42 -16.42
N ALA A 186 -37.31 -57.36 -17.48
CA ALA A 186 -36.85 -57.76 -18.81
C ALA A 186 -35.66 -56.88 -19.26
N LYS A 187 -34.68 -57.47 -19.97
CA LYS A 187 -33.45 -56.79 -20.41
C LYS A 187 -33.67 -55.41 -21.06
N PRO A 188 -34.68 -55.21 -21.94
CA PRO A 188 -34.94 -53.89 -22.51
C PRO A 188 -35.33 -52.85 -21.46
N MET A 189 -36.09 -53.23 -20.43
CA MET A 189 -36.47 -52.34 -19.33
C MET A 189 -35.28 -52.03 -18.42
N GLN A 190 -34.45 -53.03 -18.10
CA GLN A 190 -33.19 -52.80 -17.36
C GLN A 190 -32.28 -51.81 -18.09
N HIS A 191 -32.16 -51.94 -19.41
CA HIS A 191 -31.38 -51.01 -20.23
C HIS A 191 -31.97 -49.59 -20.24
N LEU A 192 -33.31 -49.46 -20.23
CA LEU A 192 -33.97 -48.17 -20.19
C LEU A 192 -33.79 -47.46 -18.84
N PHE A 193 -34.06 -48.16 -17.74
CA PHE A 193 -33.94 -47.61 -16.37
C PHE A 193 -32.48 -47.45 -15.92
N GLY A 194 -31.57 -48.27 -16.43
CA GLY A 194 -30.14 -48.17 -16.14
C GLY A 194 -29.48 -46.90 -16.70
N LYS A 195 -30.15 -46.22 -17.66
CA LYS A 195 -29.74 -44.89 -18.15
C LYS A 195 -30.14 -43.75 -17.22
N ILE A 196 -31.01 -44.02 -16.25
CA ILE A 196 -31.43 -43.01 -15.26
C ILE A 196 -30.39 -42.98 -14.15
N GLU A 197 -29.68 -41.86 -14.03
CA GLU A 197 -28.83 -41.58 -12.88
C GLU A 197 -29.70 -41.06 -11.73
N LEU A 198 -30.30 -41.99 -10.98
CA LEU A 198 -31.22 -41.66 -9.90
C LEU A 198 -30.57 -40.74 -8.85
N ALA A 199 -29.29 -40.93 -8.54
CA ALA A 199 -28.59 -40.06 -7.61
C ALA A 199 -28.47 -38.63 -8.14
N SER A 200 -28.35 -38.43 -9.46
CA SER A 200 -28.34 -37.09 -10.06
C SER A 200 -29.65 -36.35 -9.80
N ILE A 201 -30.79 -37.01 -9.97
CA ILE A 201 -32.11 -36.44 -9.69
C ILE A 201 -32.24 -36.05 -8.22
N PHE A 202 -31.87 -36.94 -7.29
CA PHE A 202 -31.92 -36.64 -5.87
C PHE A 202 -30.99 -35.49 -5.47
N PHE A 203 -29.74 -35.51 -5.94
CA PHE A 203 -28.75 -34.49 -5.62
C PHE A 203 -29.08 -33.14 -6.24
N GLU A 204 -29.73 -33.12 -7.40
CA GLU A 204 -30.25 -31.90 -8.01
C GLU A 204 -31.42 -31.32 -7.20
N ALA A 205 -32.34 -32.17 -6.73
CA ALA A 205 -33.50 -31.74 -5.93
C ALA A 205 -33.10 -31.10 -4.57
N ILE A 206 -31.98 -31.53 -3.98
CA ILE A 206 -31.43 -30.94 -2.75
C ILE A 206 -30.31 -29.92 -3.00
N ASP A 207 -30.08 -29.55 -4.26
CA ASP A 207 -29.01 -28.62 -4.69
C ASP A 207 -27.59 -28.99 -4.26
N CYS A 208 -27.32 -30.29 -4.05
CA CYS A 208 -26.03 -30.82 -3.62
C CYS A 208 -25.21 -31.46 -4.74
N MET A 209 -25.50 -31.19 -6.01
CA MET A 209 -24.74 -31.77 -7.13
C MET A 209 -23.23 -31.54 -6.95
N PRO A 210 -22.37 -32.58 -7.09
CA PRO A 210 -20.93 -32.49 -6.82
C PRO A 210 -20.24 -31.32 -7.55
N GLN A 211 -20.62 -31.08 -8.81
CA GLN A 211 -20.09 -29.98 -9.62
C GLN A 211 -20.49 -28.60 -9.08
N LYS A 212 -21.76 -28.43 -8.67
CA LYS A 212 -22.25 -27.19 -8.05
C LYS A 212 -21.54 -26.92 -6.72
N GLN A 213 -21.44 -27.95 -5.87
CA GLN A 213 -20.70 -27.94 -4.60
C GLN A 213 -19.23 -27.54 -4.79
N PHE A 214 -18.57 -28.06 -5.82
CA PHE A 214 -17.18 -27.70 -6.15
C PHE A 214 -17.05 -26.21 -6.49
N ILE A 215 -17.90 -25.70 -7.38
CA ILE A 215 -17.87 -24.29 -7.80
C ILE A 215 -18.10 -23.37 -6.60
N GLN A 216 -19.12 -23.67 -5.78
CA GLN A 216 -19.44 -22.89 -4.58
C GLN A 216 -18.30 -22.90 -3.56
N SER A 217 -17.79 -24.08 -3.22
CA SER A 217 -16.67 -24.23 -2.27
C SER A 217 -15.42 -23.48 -2.73
N ARG A 218 -15.09 -23.59 -4.03
CA ARG A 218 -13.97 -22.87 -4.64
C ARG A 218 -14.16 -21.36 -4.53
N GLN A 219 -15.36 -20.86 -4.82
CA GLN A 219 -15.65 -19.43 -4.77
C GLN A 219 -15.55 -18.89 -3.33
N GLN A 220 -16.10 -19.60 -2.35
CA GLN A 220 -16.01 -19.21 -0.94
C GLN A 220 -14.55 -19.16 -0.44
N LEU A 221 -13.75 -20.16 -0.81
CA LEU A 221 -12.33 -20.18 -0.45
C LEU A 221 -11.55 -19.07 -1.15
N ARG A 222 -11.86 -18.78 -2.41
CA ARG A 222 -11.31 -17.65 -3.16
C ARG A 222 -11.61 -16.33 -2.46
N ASP A 223 -12.85 -16.11 -2.03
CA ASP A 223 -13.26 -14.85 -1.40
C ASP A 223 -12.56 -14.68 -0.04
N ARG A 224 -12.48 -15.76 0.76
CA ARG A 224 -11.74 -15.76 2.04
C ARG A 224 -10.25 -15.47 1.85
N LEU A 225 -9.61 -16.16 0.92
CA LEU A 225 -8.20 -15.96 0.58
C LEU A 225 -7.94 -14.52 0.11
N THR A 226 -8.79 -14.00 -0.77
CA THR A 226 -8.73 -12.61 -1.24
C THR A 226 -8.80 -11.63 -0.06
N GLY A 227 -9.74 -11.86 0.86
CA GLY A 227 -9.90 -11.04 2.06
C GLY A 227 -8.67 -11.04 2.97
N ILE A 228 -8.03 -12.21 3.16
CA ILE A 228 -6.79 -12.32 3.95
C ILE A 228 -5.65 -11.53 3.31
N ILE A 229 -5.47 -11.64 1.99
CA ILE A 229 -4.44 -10.89 1.26
C ILE A 229 -4.72 -9.38 1.37
N ASP A 230 -5.94 -8.94 1.09
CA ASP A 230 -6.31 -7.53 1.14
C ASP A 230 -6.14 -6.93 2.53
N ASN A 231 -6.54 -7.66 3.57
CA ASN A 231 -6.37 -7.20 4.95
C ASN A 231 -4.88 -7.09 5.31
N SER A 232 -4.08 -8.10 4.98
CA SER A 232 -2.64 -8.10 5.29
C SER A 232 -1.91 -6.97 4.57
N SER A 233 -2.22 -6.77 3.28
CA SER A 233 -1.61 -5.71 2.48
C SER A 233 -2.03 -4.32 2.91
N ARG A 234 -3.31 -4.09 3.24
CA ARG A 234 -3.75 -2.80 3.80
C ARG A 234 -3.06 -2.49 5.11
N ARG A 235 -2.96 -3.46 6.03
CA ARG A 235 -2.27 -3.28 7.31
C ARG A 235 -0.80 -2.91 7.10
N LEU A 236 -0.14 -3.58 6.16
CA LEU A 236 1.25 -3.29 5.82
C LEU A 236 1.37 -1.87 5.20
N LEU A 237 0.52 -1.53 4.23
CA LEU A 237 0.50 -0.20 3.62
C LEU A 237 0.31 0.91 4.68
N THR A 238 -0.70 0.79 5.54
CA THR A 238 -0.95 1.79 6.59
C THR A 238 0.24 1.93 7.54
N GLY A 239 0.85 0.80 7.94
CA GLY A 239 2.05 0.81 8.77
C GLY A 239 3.23 1.49 8.10
N PHE A 240 3.46 1.21 6.82
CA PHE A 240 4.50 1.85 6.01
C PHE A 240 4.26 3.36 5.86
N CYS A 241 3.04 3.76 5.52
CA CYS A 241 2.74 5.18 5.30
C CYS A 241 3.00 6.02 6.56
N ALA A 242 2.58 5.52 7.73
CA ALA A 242 2.82 6.19 8.99
C ALA A 242 4.32 6.31 9.32
N ALA A 243 5.07 5.20 9.18
CA ALA A 243 6.50 5.18 9.46
C ALA A 243 7.29 6.09 8.52
N VAL A 244 6.97 6.10 7.22
CA VAL A 244 7.65 6.93 6.22
C VAL A 244 7.46 8.41 6.54
N ALA A 245 6.23 8.85 6.78
CA ALA A 245 5.99 10.26 7.12
C ALA A 245 6.77 10.66 8.39
N GLN A 246 6.74 9.82 9.42
CA GLN A 246 7.47 10.08 10.67
C GLN A 246 8.98 10.21 10.43
N ILE A 247 9.59 9.31 9.66
CA ILE A 247 11.04 9.32 9.40
C ILE A 247 11.45 10.57 8.62
N PHE A 248 10.69 10.96 7.59
CA PHE A 248 10.99 12.15 6.81
C PHE A 248 10.95 13.42 7.66
N TYR A 249 9.92 13.57 8.51
CA TYR A 249 9.82 14.73 9.40
C TYR A 249 10.87 14.71 10.51
N GLN A 250 11.19 13.55 11.06
CA GLN A 250 12.23 13.46 12.09
C GLN A 250 13.62 13.85 11.54
N ILE A 251 13.96 13.38 10.34
CA ILE A 251 15.20 13.78 9.67
C ILE A 251 15.20 15.28 9.34
N TYR A 252 14.06 15.82 8.90
CA TYR A 252 13.91 17.25 8.66
C TYR A 252 14.16 18.06 9.93
N ASP A 253 13.60 17.62 11.06
CA ASP A 253 13.75 18.27 12.35
C ASP A 253 15.21 18.26 12.83
N ASP A 254 15.85 17.09 12.75
CA ASP A 254 17.24 16.88 13.17
C ASP A 254 18.24 17.64 12.28
N SER A 255 17.97 17.72 10.98
CA SER A 255 18.92 18.28 10.01
C SER A 255 18.75 19.80 9.79
N PHE A 256 17.52 20.30 9.90
CA PHE A 256 17.18 21.66 9.49
C PHE A 256 16.39 22.46 10.53
N ALA A 257 15.33 21.90 11.12
CA ALA A 257 14.40 22.68 11.93
C ALA A 257 15.08 23.33 13.14
N GLY A 258 16.00 22.63 13.81
CA GLY A 258 16.78 23.19 14.92
C GLY A 258 17.59 24.44 14.53
N ARG A 259 18.24 24.42 13.36
CA ARG A 259 19.03 25.57 12.87
C ARG A 259 18.14 26.75 12.47
N PHE A 260 17.01 26.46 11.83
CA PHE A 260 16.03 27.48 11.45
C PHE A 260 15.38 28.12 12.67
N ALA A 261 15.04 27.34 13.69
CA ALA A 261 14.52 27.84 14.96
C ALA A 261 15.52 28.77 15.65
N GLN A 262 16.79 28.36 15.76
CA GLN A 262 17.85 29.20 16.34
C GLN A 262 18.03 30.52 15.58
N GLN A 263 18.09 30.48 14.25
CA GLN A 263 18.21 31.69 13.43
C GLN A 263 16.99 32.62 13.57
N ARG A 264 15.79 32.05 13.69
CA ARG A 264 14.55 32.79 13.89
C ARG A 264 14.56 33.52 15.23
N VAL A 265 14.94 32.85 16.31
CA VAL A 265 15.07 33.45 17.65
C VAL A 265 16.06 34.62 17.63
N LEU A 266 17.26 34.42 17.07
CA LEU A 266 18.27 35.47 16.98
C LEU A 266 17.78 36.71 16.20
N LEU A 267 17.06 36.51 15.09
CA LEU A 267 16.52 37.62 14.31
C LEU A 267 15.40 38.37 15.05
N LEU A 268 14.55 37.64 15.80
CA LEU A 268 13.51 38.25 16.63
C LEU A 268 14.09 39.06 17.80
N GLU A 269 15.14 38.56 18.45
CA GLU A 269 15.86 39.29 19.51
C GLU A 269 16.50 40.58 18.98
N GLN A 270 17.14 40.52 17.81
CA GLN A 270 17.71 41.71 17.14
C GLN A 270 16.63 42.75 16.81
N LEU A 271 15.45 42.31 16.36
CA LEU A 271 14.32 43.19 16.08
C LEU A 271 13.79 43.86 17.35
N GLN A 272 13.67 43.11 18.44
CA GLN A 272 13.25 43.66 19.73
C GLN A 272 14.27 44.65 20.28
N ALA A 273 15.57 44.35 20.19
CA ALA A 273 16.64 45.26 20.59
C ALA A 273 16.62 46.57 19.78
N THR A 274 16.44 46.48 18.46
CA THR A 274 16.36 47.67 17.59
C THR A 274 15.11 48.51 17.91
N LYS A 275 13.98 47.87 18.21
CA LYS A 275 12.75 48.56 18.65
C LYS A 275 12.94 49.25 20.02
N ARG A 276 13.66 48.63 20.96
CA ARG A 276 13.98 49.25 22.27
C ARG A 276 14.89 50.48 22.12
N ILE A 277 15.91 50.43 21.26
CA ILE A 277 16.82 51.56 21.02
C ILE A 277 16.06 52.79 20.45
N HIS A 278 15.08 52.57 19.57
CA HIS A 278 14.25 53.65 19.03
C HIS A 278 13.28 54.26 20.06
N LEU A 279 12.91 53.53 21.12
CA LEU A 279 12.08 54.03 22.21
C LEU A 279 12.89 54.74 23.32
N SER A 280 14.21 54.52 23.41
CA SER A 280 15.07 55.07 24.46
C SER A 280 15.76 56.40 24.12
N HIS A 281 15.54 56.97 22.93
CA HIS A 281 15.97 58.34 22.61
C HIS A 281 14.79 59.30 22.72
N PRO A 282 14.61 60.01 23.86
CA PRO A 282 13.76 61.18 23.86
C PRO A 282 14.41 62.20 22.90
N SER A 283 13.62 62.67 21.93
CA SER A 283 14.00 63.79 21.07
C SER A 283 14.58 64.93 21.91
N PRO A 284 15.75 65.50 21.57
CA PRO A 284 16.25 66.66 22.27
C PRO A 284 15.23 67.79 22.07
N CYS A 285 14.58 68.17 23.16
CA CYS A 285 13.63 69.26 23.21
C CYS A 285 14.42 70.53 22.86
N ILE A 286 14.17 71.08 21.67
CA ILE A 286 14.68 72.39 21.28
C ILE A 286 13.91 73.42 22.12
N THR A 287 14.48 73.84 23.24
CA THR A 287 14.11 75.07 23.92
C THR A 287 14.52 76.24 23.02
N LYS A 288 13.58 76.71 22.21
CA LYS A 288 13.66 78.08 21.68
C LYS A 288 13.38 79.02 22.84
N GLN A 289 14.43 79.71 23.32
CA GLN A 289 14.27 81.00 23.99
C GLN A 289 13.58 81.96 23.00
N ALA A 290 12.55 82.65 23.47
CA ALA A 290 12.03 83.83 22.81
C ALA A 290 11.54 84.82 23.88
N GLY A 291 12.05 86.05 23.80
CA GLY A 291 11.42 87.27 24.29
C GLY A 291 11.61 87.57 25.76
#